data_AF-A0A7V9DNP8-F1
#
_entry.id   AF-A0A7V9DNP8-F1
#
_cell.length_a   1.000
_cell.length_b   1.000
_cell.length_c   1.000
_cell.angle_alpha   90.00
_cell.angle_beta   90.00
_cell.angle_gamma   90.00
#
_symmetry.space_group_name_H-M   'P 1'
#
loop_
_entity.id
_entity.type
_entity.pdbx_description
1 polymer ?
#
loop_
_entity_poly.entity_id
_entity_poly.type
_entity_poly.pdbx_seq_one_letter_code
_entity_poly.pdbx_strand_id
1 'polypeptide(L)'
;MTSHGADPIVTAQAFVGAVSWGEHTTVWELLTPGARAAVLDVATRRGMDPLLAARLREGTAGEDERDDFLGDLLRGLRAEMLGVDLDALRCVPGESGTTVRDSVIVHLVADVPAELGDAVPVGRIELVVDSGRWAVVRLDGSP
;
A
#
# COMPACT_ATOMS: atom_id res chain seq x y z
N MET A 1 -1.85 -10.96 25.58
CA MET A 1 -1.29 -11.06 24.22
C MET A 1 -2.44 -11.20 23.25
N THR A 2 -2.93 -10.10 22.71
CA THR A 2 -3.95 -10.12 21.66
C THR A 2 -3.28 -10.59 20.38
N SER A 3 -3.67 -11.78 19.92
CA SER A 3 -3.35 -12.31 18.60
C SER A 3 -4.04 -11.43 17.56
N HIS A 4 -3.37 -10.35 17.15
CA HIS A 4 -3.79 -9.61 15.96
C HIS A 4 -3.61 -10.54 14.75
N GLY A 5 -4.63 -10.63 13.89
CA GLY A 5 -4.57 -11.47 12.70
C GLY A 5 -3.44 -11.06 11.77
N ALA A 6 -2.69 -12.04 11.24
CA ALA A 6 -1.49 -11.91 10.40
C ALA A 6 -0.35 -11.03 10.98
N ASP A 7 0.88 -11.28 10.55
CA ASP A 7 2.06 -10.47 10.90
C ASP A 7 2.09 -9.21 10.01
N PRO A 8 2.41 -8.01 10.53
CA PRO A 8 2.50 -6.79 9.71
C PRO A 8 3.48 -6.94 8.53
N ILE A 9 4.54 -7.73 8.67
CA ILE A 9 5.49 -8.02 7.59
C ILE A 9 4.80 -8.83 6.48
N VAL A 10 3.98 -9.80 6.85
CA VAL A 10 3.22 -10.61 5.88
C VAL A 10 2.20 -9.74 5.13
N THR A 11 1.53 -8.82 5.82
CA THR A 11 0.63 -7.86 5.17
C THR A 11 1.37 -6.91 4.23
N ALA A 12 2.54 -6.41 4.62
CA ALA A 12 3.38 -5.58 3.78
C ALA A 12 3.85 -6.34 2.52
N GLN A 13 4.28 -7.60 2.67
CA GLN A 13 4.65 -8.47 1.56
C GLN A 13 3.47 -8.73 0.61
N ALA A 14 2.29 -9.00 1.15
CA ALA A 14 1.07 -9.19 0.36
C ALA A 14 0.73 -7.91 -0.44
N PHE A 15 0.90 -6.73 0.16
CA PHE A 15 0.68 -5.46 -0.52
C PHE A 15 1.67 -5.24 -1.68
N VAL A 16 2.97 -5.42 -1.44
CA VAL A 16 4.01 -5.29 -2.47
C VAL A 16 3.79 -6.31 -3.60
N GLY A 17 3.50 -7.57 -3.24
CA GLY A 17 3.18 -8.61 -4.20
C GLY A 17 1.97 -8.26 -5.06
N ALA A 18 0.87 -7.79 -4.44
CA ALA A 18 -0.32 -7.37 -5.17
C ALA A 18 -0.04 -6.22 -6.16
N VAL A 19 0.82 -5.26 -5.80
CA VAL A 19 1.26 -4.21 -6.72
C VAL A 19 2.07 -4.79 -7.88
N SER A 20 3.00 -5.71 -7.59
CA SER A 20 3.87 -6.35 -8.59
C SER A 20 3.09 -7.19 -9.61
N TRP A 21 2.16 -8.01 -9.12
CA TRP A 21 1.32 -8.90 -9.94
C TRP A 21 0.10 -8.21 -10.56
N GLY A 22 -0.15 -6.96 -10.17
CA GLY A 22 -1.23 -6.15 -10.72
C GLY A 22 -2.63 -6.49 -10.19
N GLU A 23 -2.67 -7.02 -8.96
CA GLU A 23 -3.89 -7.37 -8.24
C GLU A 23 -4.52 -6.13 -7.60
N HIS A 24 -5.10 -5.26 -8.44
CA HIS A 24 -5.62 -3.96 -8.03
C HIS A 24 -6.73 -4.04 -6.96
N THR A 25 -7.55 -5.09 -6.98
CA THR A 25 -8.54 -5.37 -5.93
C THR A 25 -7.88 -5.71 -4.59
N THR A 26 -6.86 -6.59 -4.60
CA THR A 26 -6.09 -6.94 -3.40
C THR A 26 -5.41 -5.69 -2.81
N VAL A 27 -4.80 -4.84 -3.66
CA VAL A 27 -4.21 -3.57 -3.24
C VAL A 27 -5.25 -2.70 -2.52
N TRP A 28 -6.43 -2.53 -3.12
CA TRP A 28 -7.51 -1.75 -2.52
C TRP A 28 -7.97 -2.32 -1.18
N GLU A 29 -8.11 -3.65 -1.10
CA GLU A 29 -8.58 -4.35 0.10
C GLU A 29 -7.63 -4.24 1.29
N LEU A 30 -6.33 -4.19 1.02
CA LEU A 30 -5.27 -4.03 2.03
C LEU A 30 -5.16 -2.61 2.57
N LEU A 31 -5.71 -1.60 1.88
CA LEU A 31 -5.76 -0.23 2.39
C LEU A 31 -6.79 -0.09 3.51
N THR A 32 -6.45 0.70 4.53
CA THR A 32 -7.43 1.18 5.53
C THR A 32 -8.52 2.04 4.87
N PRO A 33 -9.72 2.14 5.47
CA PRO A 33 -10.76 3.06 4.99
C PRO A 33 -10.28 4.51 4.85
N GLY A 34 -9.44 4.97 5.79
CA GLY A 34 -8.83 6.30 5.74
C GLY A 34 -7.87 6.47 4.55
N ALA A 35 -7.04 5.47 4.27
CA ALA A 35 -6.15 5.49 3.10
C ALA A 35 -6.94 5.49 1.78
N ARG A 36 -8.00 4.68 1.68
CA ARG A 36 -8.91 4.69 0.52
C ARG A 36 -9.54 6.05 0.30
N ALA A 37 -10.02 6.69 1.37
CA ALA A 37 -10.57 8.04 1.29
C ALA A 37 -9.53 9.06 0.80
N ALA A 38 -8.30 9.00 1.31
CA ALA A 38 -7.21 9.86 0.87
C ALA A 38 -6.86 9.68 -0.62
N VAL A 39 -6.84 8.43 -1.11
CA VAL A 39 -6.64 8.13 -2.54
C VAL A 39 -7.74 8.76 -3.39
N LEU A 40 -9.02 8.61 -2.99
CA LEU A 40 -10.15 9.21 -3.70
C LEU A 40 -10.10 10.74 -3.69
N ASP A 41 -9.65 11.35 -2.59
CA ASP A 41 -9.48 12.79 -2.49
C ASP A 41 -8.34 13.31 -3.39
N VAL A 42 -7.26 12.53 -3.55
CA VAL A 42 -6.20 12.83 -4.52
C VAL A 42 -6.73 12.69 -5.94
N ALA A 43 -7.46 11.62 -6.26
CA ALA A 43 -8.03 11.39 -7.58
C ALA A 43 -9.02 12.49 -7.98
N THR A 44 -9.88 12.91 -7.04
CA THR A 44 -10.82 14.04 -7.24
C THR A 44 -10.08 15.34 -7.53
N ARG A 45 -9.00 15.63 -6.78
CA ARG A 45 -8.13 16.80 -7.03
C ARG A 45 -7.42 16.74 -8.39
N ARG A 46 -7.26 15.55 -8.97
CA ARG A 46 -6.65 15.32 -10.28
C ARG A 46 -7.68 15.24 -11.42
N GLY A 47 -8.96 15.54 -11.15
CA GLY A 47 -10.01 15.64 -12.16
C GLY A 47 -10.95 14.44 -12.26
N MET A 48 -10.88 13.48 -11.32
CA MET A 48 -11.91 12.44 -11.20
C MET A 48 -13.27 13.08 -10.86
N ASP A 49 -14.35 12.53 -11.42
CA ASP A 49 -15.72 12.92 -11.08
C ASP A 49 -16.01 12.71 -9.58
N PRO A 50 -16.37 13.76 -8.82
CA PRO A 50 -16.74 13.63 -7.41
C PRO A 50 -17.87 12.64 -7.13
N LEU A 51 -18.82 12.47 -8.06
CA LEU A 51 -19.92 11.51 -7.91
C LEU A 51 -19.42 10.07 -8.04
N LEU A 52 -18.49 9.80 -8.95
CA LEU A 52 -17.80 8.53 -9.03
C LEU A 52 -16.99 8.27 -7.75
N ALA A 53 -16.25 9.27 -7.25
CA ALA A 53 -15.50 9.14 -6.00
C ALA A 53 -16.40 8.85 -4.78
N ALA A 54 -17.59 9.46 -4.70
CA ALA A 54 -18.58 9.17 -3.67
C ALA A 54 -19.10 7.72 -3.77
N ARG A 55 -19.47 7.27 -4.97
CA ARG A 55 -19.93 5.89 -5.20
C ARG A 55 -18.85 4.86 -4.86
N LEU A 56 -17.59 5.12 -5.22
CA LEU A 56 -16.46 4.26 -4.86
C LEU A 56 -16.24 4.20 -3.34
N ARG A 57 -16.41 5.33 -2.65
CA ARG A 57 -16.33 5.40 -1.17
C ARG A 57 -17.45 4.61 -0.50
N GLU A 58 -18.66 4.67 -1.06
CA GLU A 58 -19.86 4.00 -0.53
C GLU A 58 -19.98 2.53 -0.97
N GLY A 59 -19.15 2.08 -1.91
CA GLY A 59 -19.24 0.73 -2.50
C GLY A 59 -20.43 0.55 -3.44
N THR A 60 -20.96 1.64 -4.00
CA THR A 60 -22.13 1.67 -4.89
C THR A 60 -21.77 1.92 -6.36
N ALA A 61 -20.48 2.06 -6.67
CA ALA A 61 -19.99 2.12 -8.05
C ALA A 61 -20.20 0.79 -8.78
N GLY A 62 -20.39 0.84 -10.10
CA GLY A 62 -20.43 -0.36 -10.93
C GLY A 62 -19.10 -1.11 -10.90
N GLU A 63 -19.13 -2.40 -11.23
CA GLU A 63 -17.91 -3.24 -11.28
C GLU A 63 -16.89 -2.67 -12.27
N ASP A 64 -17.32 -2.33 -13.49
CA ASP A 64 -16.46 -1.73 -14.51
C ASP A 64 -15.84 -0.40 -14.05
N GLU A 65 -16.64 0.48 -13.43
CA GLU A 65 -16.16 1.79 -12.94
C GLU A 65 -15.11 1.63 -11.83
N ARG A 66 -15.30 0.62 -10.99
CA ARG A 66 -14.36 0.29 -9.91
C ARG A 66 -13.08 -0.29 -10.49
N ASP A 67 -13.18 -1.26 -11.39
CA ASP A 67 -12.03 -1.93 -11.97
C ASP A 67 -11.16 -0.96 -12.80
N ASP A 68 -11.79 -0.05 -13.56
CA ASP A 68 -11.08 1.01 -14.29
C ASP A 68 -10.29 1.93 -13.34
N PHE A 69 -10.95 2.41 -12.28
CA PHE A 69 -10.29 3.25 -11.28
C PHE A 69 -9.14 2.52 -10.58
N LEU A 70 -9.35 1.26 -10.18
CA LEU A 70 -8.33 0.48 -9.50
C LEU A 70 -7.15 0.15 -10.43
N GLY A 71 -7.42 -0.07 -11.72
CA GLY A 71 -6.40 -0.20 -12.76
C GLY A 71 -5.56 1.07 -12.93
N ASP A 72 -6.20 2.24 -12.95
CA ASP A 72 -5.51 3.54 -13.00
C ASP A 72 -4.65 3.79 -11.75
N LEU A 73 -5.20 3.51 -10.57
CA LEU A 73 -4.50 3.62 -9.28
C LEU A 73 -3.23 2.77 -9.28
N LEU A 74 -3.36 1.51 -9.66
CA LEU A 74 -2.25 0.56 -9.71
C LEU A 74 -1.18 1.01 -10.72
N ARG A 75 -1.58 1.51 -11.89
CA ARG A 75 -0.64 2.07 -12.87
C ARG A 75 0.14 3.25 -12.29
N GLY A 76 -0.53 4.14 -11.55
CA GLY A 76 0.12 5.24 -10.82
C GLY A 76 1.12 4.75 -9.77
N LEU A 77 0.73 3.78 -8.94
CA LEU A 77 1.61 3.20 -7.92
C LEU A 77 2.86 2.55 -8.54
N ARG A 78 2.70 1.80 -9.63
CA ARG A 78 3.83 1.19 -10.33
C ARG A 78 4.74 2.23 -10.98
N ALA A 79 4.18 3.34 -11.45
CA ALA A 79 4.97 4.44 -12.01
C ALA A 79 5.86 5.10 -10.95
N GLU A 80 5.36 5.32 -9.74
CA GLU A 80 6.15 5.84 -8.61
C GLU A 80 7.24 4.86 -8.16
N MET A 81 7.08 3.56 -8.45
CA MET A 81 8.05 2.51 -8.16
C MET A 81 8.92 2.11 -9.37
N LEU A 82 8.90 2.91 -10.45
CA LEU A 82 9.73 2.65 -11.63
C LEU A 82 11.21 2.63 -11.28
N GLY A 83 11.90 1.55 -11.70
CA GLY A 83 13.31 1.32 -11.39
C GLY A 83 13.55 0.45 -10.16
N VAL A 84 12.48 0.07 -9.45
CA VAL A 84 12.51 -0.90 -8.34
C VAL A 84 12.01 -2.24 -8.84
N ASP A 85 12.81 -3.28 -8.68
CA ASP A 85 12.34 -4.65 -8.86
C ASP A 85 11.50 -5.06 -7.63
N LEU A 86 10.18 -4.88 -7.75
CA LEU A 86 9.23 -5.17 -6.68
C LEU A 86 9.23 -6.65 -6.26
N ASP A 87 9.58 -7.56 -7.17
CA ASP A 87 9.66 -9.00 -6.89
C ASP A 87 10.91 -9.34 -6.07
N ALA A 88 11.92 -8.48 -6.11
CA ALA A 88 13.17 -8.63 -5.35
C ALA A 88 13.18 -7.88 -4.02
N LEU A 89 12.09 -7.20 -3.65
CA LEU A 89 12.03 -6.45 -2.39
C LEU A 89 11.82 -7.36 -1.18
N ARG A 90 12.62 -7.13 -0.13
CA ARG A 90 12.37 -7.69 1.19
C ARG A 90 11.69 -6.67 2.09
N CYS A 91 10.73 -7.17 2.87
CA CYS A 91 10.10 -6.42 3.95
C CYS A 91 10.86 -6.69 5.25
N VAL A 92 11.37 -5.66 5.89
CA VAL A 92 12.06 -5.76 7.18
C VAL A 92 11.38 -4.90 8.24
N PRO A 93 11.36 -5.31 9.52
CA PRO A 93 10.78 -4.50 10.58
C PRO A 93 11.47 -3.14 10.66
N GLY A 94 10.68 -2.07 10.73
CA GLY A 94 11.14 -0.73 11.08
C GLY A 94 10.82 -0.36 12.53
N GLU A 95 11.25 0.83 12.92
CA GLU A 95 10.88 1.38 14.23
C GLU A 95 9.37 1.66 14.29
N SER A 96 8.76 1.49 15.46
CA SER A 96 7.32 1.71 15.67
C SER A 96 6.90 3.10 15.17
N GLY A 97 5.77 3.17 14.46
CA GLY A 97 5.25 4.42 13.94
C GLY A 97 4.99 5.42 15.08
N THR A 98 5.43 6.67 14.90
CA THR A 98 5.31 7.72 15.92
C THR A 98 3.89 8.27 16.09
N THR A 99 2.94 7.88 15.23
CA THR A 99 1.71 8.66 15.00
C THR A 99 0.43 8.02 15.54
N VAL A 100 0.36 6.68 15.62
CA VAL A 100 -0.86 5.97 16.04
C VAL A 100 -0.51 4.81 16.97
N ARG A 101 -1.28 4.65 18.06
CA ARG A 101 -1.19 3.48 18.94
C ARG A 101 -1.48 2.23 18.09
N ASP A 102 -0.62 1.21 18.16
CA ASP A 102 -0.70 0.01 17.33
C ASP A 102 -0.38 0.21 15.83
N SER A 103 0.54 1.14 15.53
CA SER A 103 1.16 1.30 14.21
C SER A 103 2.56 0.67 14.14
N VAL A 104 2.90 0.10 12.98
CA VAL A 104 4.22 -0.47 12.67
C VAL A 104 4.68 0.06 11.32
N ILE A 105 5.96 0.43 11.25
CA ILE A 105 6.62 0.73 9.99
C ILE A 105 7.33 -0.53 9.51
N VAL A 106 7.15 -0.87 8.24
CA VAL A 106 7.90 -1.92 7.54
C VAL A 106 8.74 -1.25 6.47
N HIS A 107 10.05 -1.47 6.49
CA HIS A 107 10.93 -0.97 5.44
C HIS A 107 10.95 -1.93 4.26
N LEU A 108 10.93 -1.36 3.07
CA LEU A 108 11.17 -2.05 1.82
C LEU A 108 12.65 -1.90 1.48
N VAL A 109 13.36 -3.02 1.38
CA VAL A 109 14.79 -3.03 1.05
C VAL A 109 15.03 -3.85 -0.20
N ALA A 110 15.87 -3.34 -1.10
CA ALA A 110 16.40 -4.08 -2.24
C ALA A 110 17.70 -4.75 -1.83
N ASP A 111 17.81 -6.04 -2.12
CA ASP A 111 19.07 -6.73 -1.95
C ASP A 111 20.05 -6.29 -3.03
N VAL A 112 21.27 -5.97 -2.60
CA VAL A 112 22.42 -5.80 -3.48
C VAL A 112 23.36 -6.98 -3.29
N PRO A 113 24.10 -7.39 -4.34
CA PRO A 113 25.19 -8.35 -4.19
C PRO A 113 26.08 -7.95 -3.00
N ALA A 114 26.48 -8.94 -2.19
CA ALA A 114 27.22 -8.70 -0.95
C ALA A 114 28.55 -7.96 -1.18
N GLU A 115 29.09 -8.05 -2.40
CA GLU A 115 30.30 -7.33 -2.84
C GLU A 115 30.07 -5.82 -3.02
N LEU A 116 28.82 -5.39 -3.19
CA LEU A 116 28.43 -3.99 -3.42
C LEU A 116 27.93 -3.29 -2.15
N GLY A 117 27.65 -4.03 -1.07
CA GLY A 117 27.34 -3.48 0.25
C GLY A 117 26.08 -4.05 0.90
N ASP A 118 25.49 -3.27 1.79
CA ASP A 118 24.28 -3.61 2.51
C ASP A 118 23.01 -3.34 1.70
N ALA A 119 21.90 -4.01 2.06
CA ALA A 119 20.60 -3.82 1.43
C ALA A 119 20.19 -2.34 1.42
N VAL A 120 19.66 -1.89 0.28
CA VAL A 120 19.35 -0.47 0.04
C VAL A 120 17.90 -0.20 0.41
N PRO A 121 17.60 0.80 1.26
CA PRO A 121 16.22 1.18 1.54
C PRO A 121 15.57 1.80 0.30
N VAL A 122 14.40 1.30 -0.06
CA VAL A 122 13.65 1.71 -1.26
C VAL A 122 12.35 2.42 -0.91
N GLY A 123 11.83 2.15 0.29
CA GLY A 123 10.64 2.81 0.80
C GLY A 123 10.23 2.26 2.15
N ARG A 124 9.06 2.68 2.60
CA ARG A 124 8.44 2.17 3.82
C ARG A 124 6.93 2.13 3.69
N ILE A 125 6.34 1.14 4.35
CA ILE A 125 4.89 0.98 4.50
C ILE A 125 4.56 1.21 5.96
N GLU A 126 3.60 2.09 6.22
CA GLU A 126 3.00 2.25 7.54
C GLU A 126 1.72 1.40 7.61
N LEU A 127 1.69 0.48 8.58
CA LEU A 127 0.56 -0.39 8.86
C LEU A 127 -0.03 -0.08 10.23
N VAL A 128 -1.34 -0.26 10.34
CA VAL A 128 -2.07 -0.20 11.62
C VAL A 128 -2.97 -1.41 11.76
N VAL A 129 -3.35 -1.72 13.00
CA VAL A 129 -4.44 -2.67 13.25
C VAL A 129 -5.77 -1.95 13.01
N ASP A 130 -6.50 -2.37 11.97
CA ASP A 130 -7.86 -1.94 11.68
C ASP A 130 -8.82 -3.13 11.80
N SER A 131 -9.82 -3.02 12.67
CA SER A 131 -10.82 -4.08 12.89
C SER A 131 -10.20 -5.48 13.15
N GLY A 132 -9.05 -5.55 13.83
CA GLY A 132 -8.35 -6.79 14.20
C GLY A 132 -7.42 -7.40 13.14
N ARG A 133 -7.23 -6.74 11.99
CA ARG A 133 -6.25 -7.11 10.95
C ARG A 133 -5.27 -5.97 10.70
N TRP A 134 -4.05 -6.30 10.25
CA TRP A 134 -3.15 -5.28 9.73
C TRP A 134 -3.64 -4.75 8.39
N ALA A 135 -3.57 -3.44 8.23
CA ALA A 135 -3.95 -2.74 7.01
C ALA A 135 -2.99 -1.58 6.73
N VAL A 136 -2.79 -1.28 5.45
CA VAL A 136 -1.88 -0.23 4.98
C VAL A 136 -2.55 1.13 5.13
N VAL A 137 -1.84 2.04 5.79
CA VAL A 137 -2.24 3.45 5.90
C VAL A 137 -1.52 4.30 4.87
N ARG A 138 -0.24 4.01 4.64
CA ARG A 138 0.62 4.84 3.82
C ARG A 138 1.77 4.05 3.22
N LEU A 139 2.13 4.41 2.00
CA LEU A 139 3.36 4.01 1.32
C LEU A 139 4.16 5.28 1.08
N ASP A 140 5.41 5.31 1.54
CA ASP A 140 6.37 6.35 1.19
C ASP A 140 7.52 5.71 0.39
N GLY A 141 7.83 6.24 -0.78
CA GLY A 141 9.07 5.91 -1.50
C GLY A 141 10.29 6.53 -0.80
N SER A 142 11.47 5.95 -1.02
CA SER A 142 12.73 6.61 -0.63
C SER A 142 12.98 7.81 -1.56
N PRO A 143 13.41 8.98 -1.02
CA PRO A 143 13.77 10.14 -1.83
C PRO A 143 14.99 9.89 -2.73
#